data_AF-A0A5N3URX7-F1
#
_entry.id   AF-A0A5N3URX7-F1
#
_cell.length_a   1.000
_cell.length_b   1.000
_cell.length_c   1.000
_cell.angle_alpha   90.00
_cell.angle_beta   90.00
_cell.angle_gamma   90.00
#
_symmetry.space_group_name_H-M   'P 1'
#
loop_
_entity.id
_entity.type
_entity.pdbx_description
1 polymer ?
#
loop_
_entity_poly.entity_id
_entity_poly.type
_entity_poly.pdbx_seq_one_letter_code
_entity_poly.pdbx_strand_id
1 'polypeptide(L)'
;TRAVGASGDPGWGRVRWGRVRGRGLGAVRGPGLGEGQGSAKGGRVAVGPHPMPQVCSRAPAQQQYSSQNLTEIVHCFIALARSYPKELMKFFLSQMEMSKEAVRVGTLALIRAVVSADEPRMSLRTIYLAIRVVKNTLSDTRSKVRMAILRIIGQLALSGFQDRIKGWGLKYVSVQLTLSTYKLTNRRDNFYQRDLEEKMVHKVTMDTVRIITSSVSGMTNVSWPTGLAYWG
;
A
#
# COMPACT_ATOMS: atom_id res chain seq x y z
N THR A 1 6.80 -7.21 -33.68
CA THR A 1 7.55 -7.90 -32.60
C THR A 1 7.21 -7.25 -31.27
N ARG A 2 6.55 -7.99 -30.39
CA ARG A 2 5.91 -7.51 -29.14
C ARG A 2 6.91 -7.72 -27.99
N ALA A 3 7.36 -6.64 -27.35
CA ALA A 3 8.26 -6.73 -26.20
C ALA A 3 7.47 -6.75 -24.89
N VAL A 4 7.81 -7.73 -24.06
CA VAL A 4 7.12 -8.19 -22.84
C VAL A 4 7.34 -7.21 -21.69
N GLY A 5 6.25 -6.85 -21.01
CA GLY A 5 6.26 -6.04 -19.80
C GLY A 5 6.79 -6.81 -18.59
N ALA A 6 7.83 -6.27 -17.96
CA ALA A 6 8.31 -6.73 -16.66
C ALA A 6 7.53 -6.04 -15.54
N SER A 7 6.40 -6.64 -15.17
CA SER A 7 5.66 -6.33 -13.93
C SER A 7 6.42 -6.91 -12.74
N GLY A 8 7.28 -6.10 -12.13
CA GLY A 8 7.94 -6.43 -10.86
C GLY A 8 7.00 -6.16 -9.69
N ASP A 9 6.30 -7.19 -9.22
CA ASP A 9 5.41 -7.16 -8.07
C ASP A 9 6.19 -7.61 -6.81
N PRO A 10 6.51 -6.74 -5.83
CA PRO A 10 7.16 -7.18 -4.60
C PRO A 10 6.11 -7.70 -3.61
N GLY A 11 6.20 -9.00 -3.30
CA GLY A 11 5.27 -9.76 -2.49
C GLY A 11 4.78 -9.09 -1.20
N TRP A 12 3.48 -8.80 -1.17
CA TRP A 12 2.74 -8.40 0.03
C TRP A 12 2.35 -9.64 0.84
N GLY A 13 3.34 -10.27 1.47
CA GLY A 13 3.12 -11.37 2.41
C GLY A 13 2.77 -10.86 3.81
N ARG A 14 1.48 -10.92 4.16
CA ARG A 14 0.96 -11.05 5.54
C ARG A 14 1.21 -9.87 6.50
N VAL A 15 0.45 -8.78 6.32
CA VAL A 15 0.13 -7.86 7.43
C VAL A 15 -1.16 -8.33 8.10
N ARG A 16 -1.06 -8.95 9.29
CA ARG A 16 -2.21 -9.41 10.07
C ARG A 16 -2.83 -8.22 10.79
N TRP A 17 -3.87 -7.61 10.22
CA TRP A 17 -4.67 -6.63 10.93
C TRP A 17 -5.54 -7.35 11.97
N GLY A 18 -5.35 -7.02 13.24
CA GLY A 18 -6.07 -7.63 14.36
C GLY A 18 -7.58 -7.36 14.25
N ARG A 19 -8.38 -8.41 14.44
CA ARG A 19 -9.85 -8.35 14.51
C ARG A 19 -10.25 -7.49 15.71
N VAL A 20 -10.82 -6.31 15.45
CA VAL A 20 -11.52 -5.51 16.47
C VAL A 20 -12.80 -6.27 16.84
N ARG A 21 -12.82 -6.89 18.03
CA ARG A 21 -14.02 -7.52 18.58
C ARG A 21 -14.93 -6.42 19.14
N GLY A 22 -16.05 -6.18 18.46
CA GLY A 22 -17.22 -5.54 19.08
C GLY A 22 -17.75 -6.43 20.19
N ARG A 23 -17.97 -5.85 21.38
CA ARG A 23 -18.69 -6.48 22.48
C ARG A 23 -20.16 -6.55 22.10
N GLY A 24 -20.77 -7.72 22.27
CA GLY A 24 -22.19 -7.90 22.06
C GLY A 24 -22.67 -9.25 22.57
N LEU A 25 -23.33 -9.17 23.74
CA LEU A 25 -24.44 -10.01 24.19
C LEU A 25 -24.14 -11.42 24.69
N GLY A 26 -24.48 -11.60 25.96
CA GLY A 26 -24.33 -12.83 26.71
C GLY A 26 -25.26 -13.93 26.24
N ALA A 27 -24.80 -15.16 26.44
CA ALA A 27 -25.64 -16.34 26.48
C ALA A 27 -25.14 -17.21 27.63
N VAL A 28 -25.97 -17.30 28.66
CA VAL A 28 -25.91 -18.29 29.74
C VAL A 28 -25.85 -19.68 29.12
N ARG A 29 -24.95 -20.55 29.59
CA ARG A 29 -24.95 -21.97 29.24
C ARG A 29 -24.68 -22.80 30.49
N GLY A 30 -25.69 -23.56 30.92
CA GLY A 30 -25.58 -24.61 31.93
C GLY A 30 -25.01 -25.91 31.35
N PRO A 31 -24.64 -26.89 32.20
CA PRO A 31 -23.88 -28.08 31.79
C PRO A 31 -24.74 -29.36 31.66
N GLY A 32 -24.28 -30.29 30.82
CA GLY A 32 -24.73 -31.70 30.75
C GLY A 32 -23.97 -32.39 29.61
N LEU A 33 -22.96 -33.24 29.87
CA LEU A 33 -22.96 -34.64 30.33
C LEU A 33 -23.19 -35.69 29.21
N GLY A 34 -22.26 -36.67 29.14
CA GLY A 34 -22.40 -38.03 28.56
C GLY A 34 -22.14 -38.15 27.07
N GLU A 35 -21.02 -38.70 26.58
CA GLU A 35 -20.62 -40.14 26.51
C GLU A 35 -21.51 -41.04 25.63
N GLY A 36 -20.89 -41.86 24.77
CA GLY A 36 -21.54 -43.04 24.20
C GLY A 36 -21.11 -43.45 22.78
N GLN A 37 -20.14 -44.35 22.69
CA GLN A 37 -19.75 -45.11 21.48
C GLN A 37 -20.75 -46.23 21.16
N GLY A 38 -20.78 -46.75 19.92
CA GLY A 38 -21.07 -48.18 19.69
C GLY A 38 -21.93 -48.62 18.49
N SER A 39 -21.24 -49.09 17.44
CA SER A 39 -21.42 -50.39 16.73
C SER A 39 -22.68 -50.78 15.91
N ALA A 40 -22.47 -50.86 14.59
CA ALA A 40 -22.73 -51.95 13.61
C ALA A 40 -24.05 -52.77 13.57
N LYS A 41 -24.67 -52.86 12.36
CA LYS A 41 -24.79 -54.07 11.51
C LYS A 41 -25.70 -53.89 10.27
N GLY A 42 -25.18 -54.29 9.08
CA GLY A 42 -25.82 -55.21 8.11
C GLY A 42 -26.85 -54.72 7.06
N GLY A 43 -26.57 -54.95 5.76
CA GLY A 43 -27.58 -55.17 4.69
C GLY A 43 -27.36 -54.44 3.34
N ARG A 44 -27.05 -55.17 2.26
CA ARG A 44 -26.99 -54.70 0.83
C ARG A 44 -28.44 -54.65 0.26
N VAL A 45 -28.85 -53.89 -0.78
CA VAL A 45 -28.40 -53.83 -2.20
C VAL A 45 -28.98 -52.59 -2.91
N ALA A 46 -28.13 -51.95 -3.73
CA ALA A 46 -28.30 -51.11 -4.94
C ALA A 46 -29.56 -50.24 -5.21
N VAL A 47 -29.33 -48.93 -5.37
CA VAL A 47 -29.68 -48.13 -6.58
C VAL A 47 -28.63 -47.01 -6.72
N GLY A 48 -27.97 -46.86 -7.88
CA GLY A 48 -26.94 -45.85 -8.11
C GLY A 48 -27.49 -44.41 -8.14
N PRO A 49 -26.60 -43.42 -7.96
CA PRO A 49 -26.26 -42.61 -9.12
C PRO A 49 -24.75 -42.40 -9.27
N HIS A 50 -24.32 -42.48 -10.53
CA HIS A 50 -23.08 -41.98 -11.13
C HIS A 50 -22.04 -41.35 -10.18
N PRO A 51 -20.78 -41.84 -10.12
CA PRO A 51 -19.71 -41.00 -9.64
C PRO A 51 -19.54 -39.88 -10.66
N MET A 52 -20.04 -38.69 -10.33
CA MET A 52 -19.56 -37.46 -10.93
C MET A 52 -18.02 -37.53 -10.91
N PRO A 53 -17.32 -37.22 -12.02
CA PRO A 53 -15.89 -37.04 -11.93
C PRO A 53 -15.69 -35.92 -10.92
N GLN A 54 -15.14 -36.24 -9.75
CA GLN A 54 -14.48 -35.25 -8.92
C GLN A 54 -13.33 -34.74 -9.77
N VAL A 55 -13.61 -33.72 -10.56
CA VAL A 55 -12.61 -32.78 -11.04
C VAL A 55 -12.15 -32.07 -9.77
N CYS A 56 -11.27 -32.74 -9.02
CA CYS A 56 -10.31 -32.08 -8.16
C CYS A 56 -9.38 -31.30 -9.09
N SER A 57 -9.90 -30.21 -9.66
CA SER A 57 -9.08 -29.17 -10.26
C SER A 57 -8.26 -28.59 -9.12
N ARG A 58 -7.01 -29.08 -9.04
CA ARG A 58 -5.83 -28.45 -8.44
C ARG A 58 -6.14 -27.02 -7.98
N ALA A 59 -6.25 -26.81 -6.67
CA ALA A 59 -6.52 -25.49 -6.11
C ALA A 59 -5.45 -24.47 -6.51
N PRO A 60 -5.79 -23.40 -7.24
CA PRO A 60 -4.96 -22.21 -7.35
C PRO A 60 -5.69 -21.09 -6.59
N ALA A 61 -5.95 -21.27 -5.29
CA ALA A 61 -6.96 -20.45 -4.62
C ALA A 61 -6.44 -19.56 -3.49
N GLN A 62 -5.38 -19.93 -2.76
CA GLN A 62 -5.10 -19.23 -1.50
C GLN A 62 -4.49 -17.83 -1.69
N GLN A 63 -3.65 -17.65 -2.73
CA GLN A 63 -3.07 -16.33 -3.04
C GLN A 63 -4.09 -15.37 -3.67
N GLN A 64 -4.99 -15.88 -4.52
CA GLN A 64 -5.98 -15.06 -5.24
C GLN A 64 -7.05 -14.49 -4.30
N TYR A 65 -7.52 -15.28 -3.32
CA TYR A 65 -8.41 -14.76 -2.27
C TYR A 65 -7.69 -13.73 -1.39
N SER A 66 -6.39 -13.90 -1.13
CA SER A 66 -5.64 -12.96 -0.28
C SER A 66 -5.46 -11.58 -0.91
N SER A 67 -5.29 -11.49 -2.23
CA SER A 67 -5.18 -10.22 -2.96
C SER A 67 -6.53 -9.55 -3.17
N GLN A 68 -7.59 -10.33 -3.41
CA GLN A 68 -8.97 -9.82 -3.44
C GLN A 68 -9.36 -9.22 -2.09
N ASN A 69 -9.07 -9.91 -0.99
CA ASN A 69 -9.31 -9.40 0.37
C ASN A 69 -8.56 -8.10 0.63
N LEU A 70 -7.31 -7.98 0.17
CA LEU A 70 -6.52 -6.76 0.33
C LEU A 70 -7.15 -5.60 -0.45
N THR A 71 -7.57 -5.86 -1.68
CA THR A 71 -8.22 -4.85 -2.54
C THR A 71 -9.51 -4.35 -1.90
N GLU A 72 -10.33 -5.24 -1.37
CA GLU A 72 -11.55 -4.90 -0.65
C GLU A 72 -11.27 -4.06 0.60
N ILE A 73 -10.27 -4.44 1.39
CA ILE A 73 -9.84 -3.66 2.56
C ILE A 73 -9.43 -2.24 2.15
N VAL A 74 -8.65 -2.10 1.07
CA VAL A 74 -8.25 -0.78 0.55
C VAL A 74 -9.49 0.04 0.17
N HIS A 75 -10.46 -0.55 -0.55
CA HIS A 75 -11.70 0.13 -0.90
C HIS A 75 -12.50 0.56 0.32
N CYS A 76 -12.58 -0.27 1.37
CA CYS A 76 -13.20 0.10 2.64
C CYS A 76 -12.52 1.33 3.27
N PHE A 77 -11.19 1.38 3.27
CA PHE A 77 -10.46 2.54 3.79
C PHE A 77 -10.64 3.80 2.94
N ILE A 78 -10.74 3.67 1.61
CA ILE A 78 -11.05 4.79 0.73
C ILE A 78 -12.47 5.31 1.01
N ALA A 79 -13.46 4.42 1.19
CA ALA A 79 -14.81 4.80 1.59
C ALA A 79 -14.82 5.52 2.95
N LEU A 80 -14.08 5.01 3.94
CA LEU A 80 -13.91 5.68 5.24
C LEU A 80 -13.24 7.06 5.09
N ALA A 81 -12.26 7.21 4.20
CA ALA A 81 -11.60 8.49 3.95
C ALA A 81 -12.54 9.53 3.32
N ARG A 82 -13.59 9.09 2.63
CA ARG A 82 -14.65 9.94 2.07
C ARG A 82 -15.66 10.35 3.14
N SER A 83 -16.10 9.40 3.98
CA SER A 83 -17.16 9.66 4.97
C SER A 83 -16.64 10.29 6.27
N TYR A 84 -15.48 9.82 6.77
CA TYR A 84 -14.93 10.17 8.09
C TYR A 84 -13.43 10.51 8.03
N PRO A 85 -13.01 11.49 7.21
CA PRO A 85 -11.59 11.78 6.98
C PRO A 85 -10.84 12.21 8.25
N LYS A 86 -11.49 12.90 9.19
CA LYS A 86 -10.80 13.40 10.40
C LYS A 86 -10.46 12.25 11.33
N GLU A 87 -11.43 11.39 11.59
CA GLU A 87 -11.36 10.25 12.49
C GLU A 87 -10.36 9.23 11.94
N LEU A 88 -10.43 8.95 10.64
CA LEU A 88 -9.49 8.05 9.98
C LEU A 88 -8.05 8.57 10.05
N MET A 89 -7.83 9.87 9.79
CA MET A 89 -6.47 10.43 9.81
C MET A 89 -5.91 10.52 11.25
N LYS A 90 -6.76 10.75 12.27
CA LYS A 90 -6.36 10.61 13.68
C LYS A 90 -5.92 9.18 13.99
N PHE A 91 -6.67 8.18 13.53
CA PHE A 91 -6.30 6.78 13.69
C PHE A 91 -4.96 6.49 13.01
N PHE A 92 -4.76 6.91 11.76
CA PHE A 92 -3.48 6.74 11.07
C PHE A 92 -2.32 7.41 11.80
N LEU A 93 -2.50 8.62 12.33
CA LEU A 93 -1.46 9.28 13.12
C LEU A 93 -1.07 8.44 14.35
N SER A 94 -2.04 7.90 15.10
CA SER A 94 -1.74 7.01 16.23
C SER A 94 -0.98 5.73 15.82
N GLN A 95 -1.28 5.18 14.64
CA GLN A 95 -0.53 4.03 14.10
C GLN A 95 0.91 4.41 13.75
N MET A 96 1.12 5.64 13.27
CA MET A 96 2.46 6.12 12.96
C MET A 96 3.32 6.36 14.21
N GLU A 97 2.72 6.71 15.34
CA GLU A 97 3.43 6.95 16.60
C GLU A 97 3.74 5.63 17.34
N MET A 98 2.75 4.76 17.49
CA MET A 98 2.81 3.65 18.46
C MET A 98 3.15 2.29 17.84
N SER A 99 3.13 2.15 16.51
CA SER A 99 3.18 0.83 15.87
C SER A 99 4.54 0.44 15.30
N LYS A 100 4.70 -0.87 15.08
CA LYS A 100 5.88 -1.48 14.43
C LYS A 100 5.99 -1.08 12.95
N GLU A 101 7.18 -1.23 12.38
CA GLU A 101 7.51 -0.83 11.00
C GLU A 101 6.48 -1.32 9.97
N ALA A 102 6.09 -2.60 10.02
CA ALA A 102 5.13 -3.18 9.08
C ALA A 102 3.77 -2.47 9.09
N VAL A 103 3.28 -2.06 10.27
CA VAL A 103 2.01 -1.36 10.41
C VAL A 103 2.13 0.09 9.90
N ARG A 104 3.27 0.74 10.15
CA ARG A 104 3.56 2.08 9.61
C ARG A 104 3.60 2.07 8.09
N VAL A 105 4.29 1.10 7.49
CA VAL A 105 4.35 0.91 6.03
C VAL A 105 2.96 0.62 5.46
N GLY A 106 2.18 -0.25 6.10
CA GLY A 106 0.80 -0.54 5.70
C GLY A 106 -0.11 0.71 5.77
N THR A 107 0.04 1.52 6.82
CA THR A 107 -0.69 2.79 6.98
C THR A 107 -0.33 3.79 5.87
N LEU A 108 0.97 3.94 5.55
CA LEU A 108 1.43 4.77 4.43
C LEU A 108 0.93 4.24 3.08
N ALA A 109 0.84 2.93 2.90
CA ALA A 109 0.25 2.33 1.69
C ALA A 109 -1.24 2.68 1.54
N LEU A 110 -2.02 2.65 2.64
CA LEU A 110 -3.41 3.10 2.65
C LEU A 110 -3.52 4.60 2.35
N ILE A 111 -2.64 5.44 2.91
CA ILE A 111 -2.58 6.87 2.59
C ILE A 111 -2.30 7.08 1.09
N ARG A 112 -1.37 6.33 0.51
CA ARG A 112 -1.09 6.38 -0.93
C ARG A 112 -2.33 6.02 -1.74
N ALA A 113 -3.07 4.99 -1.35
CA ALA A 113 -4.30 4.59 -2.03
C ALA A 113 -5.38 5.69 -1.95
N VAL A 114 -5.54 6.34 -0.79
CA VAL A 114 -6.44 7.50 -0.62
C VAL A 114 -6.04 8.67 -1.53
N VAL A 115 -4.74 8.95 -1.65
CA VAL A 115 -4.23 10.00 -2.56
C VAL A 115 -4.46 9.64 -4.04
N SER A 116 -4.37 8.36 -4.39
CA SER A 116 -4.52 7.86 -5.76
C SER A 116 -5.99 7.61 -6.16
N ALA A 117 -6.95 7.92 -5.29
CA ALA A 117 -8.36 7.63 -5.54
C ALA A 117 -8.97 8.69 -6.45
N ASP A 118 -9.19 8.33 -7.72
CA ASP A 118 -9.62 9.26 -8.77
C ASP A 118 -11.15 9.40 -8.89
N GLU A 119 -11.95 8.37 -8.57
CA GLU A 119 -13.41 8.42 -8.72
C GLU A 119 -14.19 7.92 -7.47
N PRO A 120 -15.10 8.72 -6.90
CA PRO A 120 -15.11 10.18 -6.99
C PRO A 120 -13.82 10.76 -6.42
N ARG A 121 -13.31 11.82 -7.06
CA ARG A 121 -12.04 12.44 -6.69
C ARG A 121 -12.02 12.78 -5.19
N MET A 122 -10.95 12.38 -4.52
CA MET A 122 -10.82 12.59 -3.08
C MET A 122 -10.83 14.09 -2.74
N SER A 123 -11.60 14.48 -1.72
CA SER A 123 -11.72 15.89 -1.33
C SER A 123 -10.36 16.50 -0.97
N LEU A 124 -10.12 17.77 -1.34
CA LEU A 124 -8.89 18.49 -1.00
C LEU A 124 -8.63 18.52 0.51
N ARG A 125 -9.69 18.57 1.31
CA ARG A 125 -9.61 18.49 2.77
C ARG A 125 -9.01 17.15 3.23
N THR A 126 -9.47 16.04 2.67
CA THR A 126 -8.95 14.71 2.98
C THR A 126 -7.48 14.59 2.56
N ILE A 127 -7.13 15.06 1.37
CA ILE A 127 -5.74 15.08 0.88
C ILE A 127 -4.84 15.90 1.81
N TYR A 128 -5.29 17.07 2.26
CA TYR A 128 -4.54 17.89 3.21
C TYR A 128 -4.29 17.16 4.55
N LEU A 129 -5.30 16.47 5.09
CA LEU A 129 -5.15 15.69 6.31
C LEU A 129 -4.19 14.50 6.13
N ALA A 130 -4.26 13.81 4.98
CA ALA A 130 -3.34 12.75 4.60
C ALA A 130 -1.89 13.25 4.47
N ILE A 131 -1.67 14.47 3.98
CA ILE A 131 -0.33 15.08 3.94
C ILE A 131 0.20 15.37 5.35
N ARG A 132 -0.67 15.82 6.27
CA ARG A 132 -0.28 16.02 7.69
C ARG A 132 0.17 14.70 8.33
N VAL A 133 -0.60 13.64 8.12
CA VAL A 133 -0.15 12.24 7.99
C VAL A 133 1.36 12.04 7.84
N VAL A 134 1.74 12.13 6.57
CA VAL A 134 3.09 11.90 6.06
C VAL A 134 4.12 12.84 6.65
N LYS A 135 3.79 14.13 6.83
CA LYS A 135 4.73 15.12 7.37
C LYS A 135 5.19 14.79 8.80
N ASN A 136 4.33 14.20 9.63
CA ASN A 136 4.70 13.76 10.98
C ASN A 136 5.62 12.53 10.99
N THR A 137 5.82 11.90 9.82
CA THR A 137 6.54 10.61 9.69
C THR A 137 7.90 10.76 9.04
N LEU A 138 8.28 11.98 8.64
CA LEU A 138 9.51 12.26 7.90
C LEU A 138 10.78 11.96 8.70
N SER A 139 10.70 11.94 10.04
CA SER A 139 11.82 11.59 10.92
C SER A 139 12.09 10.08 11.01
N ASP A 140 11.27 9.22 10.41
CA ASP A 140 11.46 7.77 10.47
C ASP A 140 12.70 7.34 9.67
N THR A 141 13.62 6.66 10.33
CA THR A 141 14.92 6.28 9.76
C THR A 141 14.89 4.94 9.02
N ARG A 142 13.81 4.17 9.16
CA ARG A 142 13.73 2.81 8.60
C ARG A 142 13.47 2.83 7.10
N SER A 143 14.26 2.05 6.36
CA SER A 143 14.27 2.05 4.90
C SER A 143 12.89 1.82 4.27
N LYS A 144 12.07 0.91 4.81
CA LYS A 144 10.73 0.63 4.23
C LYS A 144 9.77 1.79 4.43
N VAL A 145 9.85 2.48 5.56
CA VAL A 145 9.04 3.68 5.83
C VAL A 145 9.48 4.82 4.91
N ARG A 146 10.79 5.06 4.77
CA ARG A 146 11.33 6.08 3.84
C ARG A 146 10.89 5.82 2.40
N MET A 147 10.95 4.57 1.93
CA MET A 147 10.43 4.19 0.61
C MET A 147 8.94 4.50 0.48
N ALA A 148 8.13 4.14 1.47
CA ALA A 148 6.69 4.41 1.44
C ALA A 148 6.38 5.91 1.39
N ILE A 149 7.12 6.75 2.13
CA ILE A 149 7.01 8.21 2.08
C ILE A 149 7.33 8.73 0.67
N LEU A 150 8.46 8.32 0.08
CA LEU A 150 8.86 8.72 -1.27
C LEU A 150 7.79 8.35 -2.32
N ARG A 151 7.22 7.14 -2.20
CA ARG A 151 6.13 6.69 -3.08
C ARG A 151 4.87 7.56 -2.96
N ILE A 152 4.55 8.05 -1.76
CA ILE A 152 3.43 8.99 -1.58
C ILE A 152 3.76 10.35 -2.20
N ILE A 153 4.98 10.86 -2.02
CA ILE A 153 5.41 12.13 -2.65
C ILE A 153 5.29 12.02 -4.18
N GLY A 154 5.79 10.92 -4.75
CA GLY A 154 5.64 10.64 -6.18
C GLY A 154 4.17 10.57 -6.61
N GLN A 155 3.30 9.92 -5.82
CA GLN A 155 1.87 9.91 -6.15
C GLN A 155 1.19 11.27 -6.03
N LEU A 156 1.51 12.06 -5.00
CA LEU A 156 1.00 13.43 -4.89
C LEU A 156 1.40 14.27 -6.10
N ALA A 157 2.60 14.09 -6.64
CA ALA A 157 3.02 14.75 -7.88
C ALA A 157 2.21 14.29 -9.09
N LEU A 158 2.01 12.98 -9.26
CA LEU A 158 1.22 12.40 -10.35
C LEU A 158 -0.25 12.82 -10.31
N SER A 159 -0.86 12.88 -9.14
CA SER A 159 -2.25 13.30 -8.94
C SER A 159 -2.46 14.83 -9.05
N GLY A 160 -1.41 15.58 -9.40
CA GLY A 160 -1.48 17.04 -9.59
C GLY A 160 -1.41 17.86 -8.30
N PHE A 161 -1.05 17.28 -7.16
CA PHE A 161 -0.91 17.97 -5.86
C PHE A 161 0.50 18.54 -5.63
N GLN A 162 1.19 18.94 -6.71
CA GLN A 162 2.57 19.43 -6.64
C GLN A 162 2.72 20.61 -5.67
N ASP A 163 1.81 21.57 -5.71
CA ASP A 163 1.82 22.73 -4.80
C ASP A 163 1.76 22.35 -3.32
N ARG A 164 1.23 21.17 -3.00
CA ARG A 164 1.11 20.69 -1.62
C ARG A 164 2.35 19.96 -1.14
N ILE A 165 3.25 19.55 -2.04
CA ILE A 165 4.54 18.93 -1.73
C ILE A 165 5.74 19.88 -1.92
N LYS A 166 5.53 21.07 -2.53
CA LYS A 166 6.55 22.12 -2.63
C LYS A 166 7.12 22.45 -1.25
N GLY A 167 8.43 22.65 -1.17
CA GLY A 167 9.18 22.85 0.08
C GLY A 167 9.49 21.54 0.80
N TRP A 168 8.56 20.98 1.57
CA TRP A 168 8.84 19.85 2.46
C TRP A 168 9.12 18.55 1.70
N GLY A 169 8.36 18.26 0.64
CA GLY A 169 8.51 17.05 -0.16
C GLY A 169 9.82 17.06 -0.94
N LEU A 170 10.13 18.20 -1.56
CA LEU A 170 11.41 18.42 -2.26
C LEU A 170 12.61 18.33 -1.31
N LYS A 171 12.52 18.95 -0.13
CA LYS A 171 13.56 18.83 0.91
C LYS A 171 13.76 17.37 1.30
N TYR A 172 12.69 16.62 1.52
CA TYR A 172 12.78 15.21 1.88
C TYR A 172 13.43 14.37 0.77
N VAL A 173 13.00 14.54 -0.48
CA VAL A 173 13.57 13.84 -1.65
C VAL A 173 15.06 14.15 -1.78
N SER A 174 15.46 15.42 -1.67
CA SER A 174 16.86 15.83 -1.71
C SER A 174 17.69 15.18 -0.61
N VAL A 175 17.20 15.20 0.63
CA VAL A 175 17.89 14.57 1.77
C VAL A 175 18.03 13.06 1.57
N GLN A 176 16.97 12.38 1.11
CA GLN A 176 17.04 10.94 0.83
C GLN A 176 17.99 10.61 -0.32
N LEU A 177 18.10 11.48 -1.33
CA LEU A 177 19.04 11.30 -2.42
C LEU A 177 20.48 11.36 -1.89
N THR A 178 20.83 12.42 -1.18
CA THR A 178 22.16 12.57 -0.57
C THR A 178 22.48 11.43 0.39
N LEU A 179 21.55 11.08 1.29
CA LEU A 179 21.75 10.04 2.29
C LEU A 179 21.93 8.65 1.67
N SER A 180 21.08 8.30 0.70
CA SER A 180 21.15 6.98 0.05
C SER A 180 22.40 6.85 -0.82
N THR A 181 22.77 7.89 -1.58
CA THR A 181 24.04 7.90 -2.34
C THR A 181 25.23 7.75 -1.41
N TYR A 182 25.29 8.52 -0.32
CA TYR A 182 26.38 8.44 0.65
C TYR A 182 26.55 7.02 1.20
N LYS A 183 25.46 6.40 1.66
CA LYS A 183 25.49 5.03 2.20
C LYS A 183 25.92 4.00 1.17
N LEU A 184 25.53 4.14 -0.10
CA LEU A 184 25.95 3.24 -1.17
C LEU A 184 27.43 3.38 -1.52
N THR A 185 27.99 4.59 -1.43
CA THR A 185 29.41 4.85 -1.70
C THR A 185 30.32 4.44 -0.53
N ASN A 186 29.85 4.58 0.71
CA ASN A 186 30.65 4.34 1.90
C ASN A 186 30.46 2.92 2.46
N ARG A 187 30.79 1.88 1.66
CA ARG A 187 30.58 0.42 1.89
C ARG A 187 31.19 -0.21 3.18
N ARG A 188 31.37 0.54 4.27
CA ARG A 188 31.95 0.04 5.52
C ARG A 188 30.99 -0.80 6.38
N ASP A 189 29.67 -0.69 6.19
CA ASP A 189 28.67 -1.35 7.04
C ASP A 189 27.89 -2.46 6.29
N ASN A 190 28.52 -3.60 6.02
CA ASN A 190 27.90 -4.68 5.24
C ASN A 190 27.05 -5.64 6.09
N PHE A 191 25.77 -5.31 6.23
CA PHE A 191 24.70 -6.31 6.30
C PHE A 191 23.99 -6.34 4.95
N TYR A 192 24.13 -7.43 4.18
CA TYR A 192 23.58 -7.58 2.81
C TYR A 192 22.12 -7.11 2.66
N GLN A 193 21.28 -7.38 3.66
CA GLN A 193 19.88 -6.97 3.66
C GLN A 193 19.70 -5.44 3.73
N ARG A 194 20.47 -4.73 4.57
CA ARG A 194 20.37 -3.26 4.69
C ARG A 194 20.89 -2.56 3.45
N ASP A 195 21.95 -3.10 2.85
CA ASP A 195 22.50 -2.59 1.58
C ASP A 195 21.46 -2.70 0.46
N LEU A 196 20.76 -3.84 0.35
CA LEU A 196 19.69 -3.99 -0.63
C LEU A 196 18.53 -3.03 -0.40
N GLU A 197 18.10 -2.85 0.85
CA GLU A 197 17.04 -1.90 1.19
C GLU A 197 17.42 -0.45 0.87
N GLU A 198 18.68 -0.06 1.11
CA GLU A 198 19.16 1.28 0.76
C GLU A 198 19.28 1.49 -0.76
N LYS A 199 19.70 0.46 -1.52
CA LYS A 199 19.65 0.49 -3.00
C LYS A 199 18.23 0.72 -3.50
N MET A 200 17.25 0.08 -2.87
CA MET A 200 15.84 0.29 -3.20
C MET A 200 15.37 1.70 -2.83
N VAL A 201 15.79 2.25 -1.67
CA VAL A 201 15.51 3.64 -1.29
C VAL A 201 16.08 4.60 -2.33
N HIS A 202 17.33 4.41 -2.75
CA HIS A 202 17.96 5.22 -3.78
C HIS A 202 17.18 5.16 -5.10
N LYS A 203 16.84 3.95 -5.57
CA LYS A 203 16.04 3.76 -6.78
C LYS A 203 14.69 4.48 -6.69
N VAL A 204 13.96 4.31 -5.60
CA VAL A 204 12.66 4.96 -5.39
C VAL A 204 12.81 6.48 -5.33
N THR A 205 13.90 6.98 -4.74
CA THR A 205 14.21 8.41 -4.71
C THR A 205 14.41 8.94 -6.13
N MET A 206 15.22 8.28 -6.95
CA MET A 206 15.45 8.64 -8.35
C MET A 206 14.17 8.58 -9.19
N ASP A 207 13.34 7.54 -9.00
CA ASP A 207 12.04 7.44 -9.65
C ASP A 207 11.13 8.62 -9.26
N THR A 208 11.16 9.03 -7.98
CA THR A 208 10.40 10.18 -7.47
C THR A 208 10.90 11.51 -8.05
N VAL A 209 12.23 11.71 -8.15
CA VAL A 209 12.84 12.88 -8.82
C VAL A 209 12.38 12.96 -10.26
N ARG A 210 12.40 11.84 -10.99
CA ARG A 210 11.95 11.78 -12.39
C ARG A 210 10.48 12.19 -12.51
N ILE A 211 9.61 11.64 -11.66
CA ILE A 211 8.18 11.98 -11.63
C ILE A 211 7.98 13.48 -11.40
N ILE A 212 8.65 14.05 -10.40
CA ILE A 212 8.50 15.48 -10.08
C ILE A 212 8.97 16.33 -11.27
N THR A 213 10.12 15.99 -11.86
CA THR A 213 10.70 16.73 -12.99
C THR A 213 9.79 16.66 -14.22
N SER A 214 9.27 15.47 -14.56
CA SER A 214 8.37 15.30 -15.71
C SER A 214 7.02 16.00 -15.51
N SER A 215 6.54 16.05 -14.27
CA SER A 215 5.27 16.70 -13.96
C SER A 215 5.38 18.23 -13.99
N VAL A 216 6.60 18.78 -13.84
CA VAL A 216 6.90 20.21 -14.02
C VAL A 216 7.13 20.55 -15.51
N SER A 217 7.86 19.71 -16.25
CA SER A 217 8.11 19.97 -17.68
C SER A 217 6.85 19.81 -18.55
N GLY A 218 5.92 18.95 -18.15
CA GLY A 218 4.59 18.84 -18.76
C GLY A 218 3.71 20.09 -18.55
N MET A 219 4.01 20.92 -17.54
CA MET A 219 3.36 22.22 -17.32
C MET A 219 4.04 23.38 -18.07
N THR A 220 5.29 23.23 -18.51
CA THR A 220 6.01 24.26 -19.27
C THR A 220 5.95 24.07 -20.79
N ASN A 221 5.25 23.03 -21.28
CA ASN A 221 4.99 22.83 -22.71
C ASN A 221 3.79 23.62 -23.24
N VAL A 222 3.37 24.68 -22.55
CA VAL A 222 2.51 25.73 -23.11
C VAL A 222 3.39 26.81 -23.73
N SER A 223 3.46 26.72 -25.06
CA SER A 223 3.92 27.72 -26.04
C SER A 223 5.32 28.29 -25.81
N TRP A 224 6.31 27.71 -26.48
CA TRP A 224 7.25 28.58 -27.20
C TRP A 224 6.41 29.46 -28.13
N PRO A 225 6.50 30.80 -28.09
CA PRO A 225 5.92 31.59 -29.16
C PRO A 225 6.64 31.18 -30.43
N THR A 226 5.92 30.59 -31.37
CA THR A 226 6.36 30.39 -32.75
C THR A 226 6.43 31.75 -33.46
N GLY A 227 7.15 32.70 -32.86
CA GLY A 227 7.31 34.10 -33.27
C GLY A 227 8.76 34.46 -33.61
N LEU A 228 9.59 33.47 -33.93
CA LEU A 228 10.90 33.67 -34.58
C LEU A 228 10.87 33.08 -36.00
N ALA A 229 9.84 33.43 -36.77
CA ALA A 229 9.71 33.10 -38.19
C ALA A 229 9.31 34.31 -39.04
N TYR A 230 9.71 35.51 -38.61
CA TYR A 230 9.70 36.73 -39.43
C TYR A 230 10.90 37.56 -38.98
N TRP A 231 12.07 37.31 -39.57
CA TRP A 231 13.23 38.21 -39.74
C TRP A 231 14.35 37.30 -40.27
N GLY A 232 14.49 37.26 -41.60
CA GLY A 232 15.45 36.45 -42.34
C GLY A 232 15.01 36.33 -43.78
#